data_AF-A0A956JFY7-F1
#
_entry.id   AF-A0A956JFY7-F1
#
_cell.length_a   1.000
_cell.length_b   1.000
_cell.length_c   1.000
_cell.angle_alpha   90.00
_cell.angle_beta   90.00
_cell.angle_gamma   90.00
#
_symmetry.space_group_name_H-M   'P 1'
#
loop_
_entity.id
_entity.type
_entity.pdbx_description
1 polymer ?
#
loop_
_entity_poly.entity_id
_entity_poly.type
_entity_poly.pdbx_seq_one_letter_code
_entity_poly.pdbx_strand_id
1 'polypeptide(L)'
;MNHIVKIALAAAVLVTGCDEGEGTTVGSRGGMVVSADGQFSIEIPEGALEHDVDITIEQVDCMQPNAIGPCYEVGPVGMPLLFPAEVVYELDEEMMEGLRAEELEVLVERDHDWRPLPDHRVDMADEVVTASAVYLSSYAVVVNPGRSHDHGPQHD
;
A
#
# COMPACT_ATOMS: atom_id res chain seq x y z
N MET A 1 23.05 19.51 -17.63
CA MET A 1 21.58 19.34 -17.62
C MET A 1 21.13 19.31 -16.17
N ASN A 2 20.28 20.27 -15.82
CA ASN A 2 19.48 20.30 -14.60
C ASN A 2 18.53 19.10 -14.63
N HIS A 3 18.30 18.37 -13.52
CA HIS A 3 16.96 17.93 -13.10
C HIS A 3 17.05 17.19 -11.74
N ILE A 4 16.51 17.91 -10.74
CA ILE A 4 15.68 17.45 -9.63
C ILE A 4 16.43 16.88 -8.41
N VAL A 5 16.37 17.71 -7.37
CA VAL A 5 16.78 17.48 -5.99
C VAL A 5 15.98 16.30 -5.43
N LYS A 6 16.69 15.26 -4.97
CA LYS A 6 16.13 14.20 -4.12
C LYS A 6 15.67 14.83 -2.80
N ILE A 7 14.36 15.02 -2.63
CA ILE A 7 13.77 15.38 -1.34
C ILE A 7 13.23 14.08 -0.75
N ALA A 8 14.11 13.33 -0.09
CA ALA A 8 13.68 12.36 0.91
C ALA A 8 13.49 13.16 2.21
N LEU A 9 12.28 13.62 2.47
CA LEU A 9 11.94 14.24 3.75
C LEU A 9 11.53 13.16 4.74
N ALA A 10 12.48 12.33 5.17
CA ALA A 10 12.26 11.37 6.23
C ALA A 10 12.31 12.09 7.58
N ALA A 11 11.17 12.63 8.03
CA ALA A 11 10.96 12.90 9.45
C ALA A 11 10.47 11.61 10.11
N ALA A 12 11.36 10.63 10.26
CA ALA A 12 11.05 9.38 10.94
C ALA A 12 10.92 9.65 12.45
N VAL A 13 9.68 9.78 12.94
CA VAL A 13 9.40 9.51 14.35
C VAL A 13 9.35 7.98 14.47
N LEU A 14 10.47 7.37 14.78
CA LEU A 14 10.54 5.94 15.07
C LEU A 14 9.86 5.69 16.42
N VAL A 15 8.55 5.43 16.42
CA VAL A 15 7.91 4.73 17.53
C VAL A 15 8.30 3.26 17.40
N THR A 16 9.37 2.86 18.07
CA THR A 16 9.69 1.44 18.24
C THR A 16 8.74 0.88 19.30
N GLY A 17 7.56 0.43 18.87
CA GLY A 17 6.71 -0.44 19.66
C GLY A 17 7.13 -1.89 19.43
N CYS A 18 7.87 -2.46 20.39
CA CYS A 18 8.01 -3.91 20.50
C CYS A 18 6.88 -4.42 21.40
N ASP A 19 5.72 -4.73 20.83
CA ASP A 19 4.77 -5.69 21.39
C ASP A 19 3.87 -6.19 20.25
N GLU A 20 3.79 -7.51 20.09
CA GLU A 20 2.94 -8.16 19.10
C GLU A 20 1.47 -7.84 19.40
N GLY A 21 0.91 -6.88 18.67
CA GLY A 21 -0.52 -6.53 18.70
C GLY A 21 -0.88 -5.19 19.34
N GLU A 22 0.08 -4.37 19.76
CA GLU A 22 -0.24 -3.00 20.21
C GLU A 22 -0.32 -2.04 19.02
N GLY A 23 -1.53 -1.52 18.75
CA GLY A 23 -1.75 -0.53 17.70
C GLY A 23 -0.97 0.76 17.93
N THR A 24 -0.62 1.45 16.84
CA THR A 24 -0.02 2.78 16.88
C THR A 24 -1.11 3.84 16.92
N THR A 25 -1.18 4.62 18.00
CA THR A 25 -2.12 5.74 18.08
C THR A 25 -1.74 6.85 17.10
N VAL A 26 -2.61 7.10 16.11
CA VAL A 26 -2.48 8.18 15.12
C VAL A 26 -3.62 9.17 15.30
N GLY A 27 -3.29 10.44 15.43
CA GLY A 27 -4.25 11.53 15.61
C GLY A 27 -4.40 12.42 14.38
N SER A 28 -5.06 13.57 14.56
CA SER A 28 -5.30 14.54 13.48
C SER A 28 -4.05 15.11 12.82
N ARG A 29 -2.88 15.01 13.46
CA ARG A 29 -1.59 15.40 12.86
C ARG A 29 -1.11 14.42 11.77
N GLY A 30 -1.79 13.29 11.60
CA GLY A 30 -1.32 12.21 10.74
C GLY A 30 -0.12 11.47 11.35
N GLY A 31 0.43 10.56 10.55
CA GLY A 31 1.55 9.71 10.93
C GLY A 31 1.76 8.57 9.95
N MET A 32 2.82 7.82 10.17
CA MET A 32 3.14 6.61 9.40
C MET A 32 3.10 5.42 10.34
N VAL A 33 2.47 4.34 9.89
CA VAL A 33 2.44 3.05 10.59
C VAL A 33 3.02 2.00 9.66
N VAL A 34 3.92 1.17 10.17
CA VAL A 34 4.68 0.18 9.41
C VAL A 34 4.37 -1.20 9.96
N SER A 35 4.23 -2.19 9.09
CA SER A 35 4.08 -3.60 9.46
C SER A 35 5.30 -4.10 10.24
N ALA A 36 5.10 -5.14 11.05
CA ALA A 36 6.18 -5.71 11.87
C ALA A 36 7.37 -6.22 11.04
N ASP A 37 7.12 -6.67 9.81
CA ASP A 37 8.14 -7.14 8.86
C ASP A 37 8.75 -6.03 7.99
N GLY A 38 8.23 -4.80 8.09
CA GLY A 38 8.73 -3.65 7.35
C GLY A 38 8.36 -3.59 5.87
N GLN A 39 7.57 -4.54 5.36
CA GLN A 39 7.24 -4.64 3.93
C GLN A 39 5.99 -3.86 3.53
N PHE A 40 5.19 -3.40 4.50
CA PHE A 40 4.00 -2.59 4.24
C PHE A 40 3.96 -1.40 5.18
N SER A 41 3.52 -0.27 4.66
CA SER A 41 3.22 0.90 5.50
C SER A 41 2.01 1.66 4.98
N ILE A 42 1.41 2.43 5.88
CA ILE A 42 0.37 3.38 5.57
C ILE A 42 0.76 4.76 6.13
N GLU A 43 0.84 5.75 5.25
CA GLU A 43 1.02 7.16 5.60
C GLU A 43 -0.34 7.86 5.64
N ILE A 44 -0.77 8.20 6.83
CA ILE A 44 -2.02 8.92 7.10
C ILE A 44 -1.68 10.42 7.14
N PRO A 45 -2.19 11.25 6.22
CA PRO A 45 -1.85 12.66 6.20
C PRO A 45 -2.54 13.45 7.32
N GLU A 46 -2.05 14.65 7.59
CA GLU A 46 -2.70 15.58 8.50
C GLU A 46 -4.16 15.84 8.08
N GLY A 47 -5.05 15.81 9.08
CA GLY A 47 -6.48 16.00 8.91
C GLY A 47 -7.25 14.77 8.42
N ALA A 48 -6.59 13.65 8.10
CA ALA A 48 -7.29 12.44 7.64
C ALA A 48 -8.13 11.78 8.74
N LEU A 49 -7.79 12.03 10.01
CA LEU A 49 -8.50 11.57 11.19
C LEU A 49 -9.00 12.76 12.02
N GLU A 50 -10.23 12.67 12.54
CA GLU A 50 -10.82 13.70 13.41
C GLU A 50 -10.31 13.61 14.86
N HIS A 51 -9.96 12.39 15.29
CA HIS A 51 -9.56 12.05 16.65
C HIS A 51 -8.44 11.01 16.61
N ASP A 52 -7.84 10.74 17.77
CA ASP A 52 -6.85 9.69 17.92
C ASP A 52 -7.47 8.31 17.67
N VAL A 53 -6.83 7.51 16.82
CA VAL A 53 -7.22 6.15 16.43
C VAL A 53 -6.02 5.23 16.62
N ASP A 54 -6.24 4.09 17.27
CA ASP A 54 -5.24 3.03 17.34
C ASP A 54 -5.24 2.25 16.03
N ILE A 55 -4.19 2.43 15.23
CA ILE A 55 -4.01 1.80 13.93
C ILE A 55 -3.18 0.54 14.10
N THR A 56 -3.68 -0.59 13.60
CA THR A 56 -2.95 -1.87 13.58
C THR A 56 -2.62 -2.26 12.14
N ILE A 57 -1.53 -3.00 11.96
CA ILE A 57 -1.18 -3.63 10.68
C ILE A 57 -0.82 -5.07 10.99
N GLU A 58 -1.59 -6.00 10.44
CA GLU A 58 -1.35 -7.43 10.59
C GLU A 58 -1.06 -8.05 9.22
N GLN A 59 0.02 -8.84 9.16
CA GLN A 59 0.28 -9.69 8.01
C GLN A 59 -0.69 -10.88 8.07
N VAL A 60 -1.45 -11.11 7.00
CA VAL A 60 -2.45 -12.18 6.93
C VAL A 60 -2.23 -13.06 5.71
N ASP A 61 -2.64 -14.32 5.82
CA ASP A 61 -2.65 -15.24 4.68
C ASP A 61 -3.55 -14.68 3.56
N CYS A 62 -2.95 -14.42 2.40
CA CYS A 62 -3.63 -13.72 1.34
C CYS A 62 -4.58 -14.66 0.58
N MET A 63 -5.89 -14.43 0.69
CA MET A 63 -6.91 -15.20 -0.03
C MET A 63 -7.07 -14.79 -1.50
N GLN A 64 -6.21 -13.89 -2.01
CA GLN A 64 -6.20 -13.47 -3.40
C GLN A 64 -5.33 -14.40 -4.26
N PRO A 65 -5.91 -15.12 -5.25
CA PRO A 65 -5.21 -16.19 -5.97
C PRO A 65 -4.03 -15.72 -6.82
N ASN A 66 -4.00 -14.44 -7.18
CA ASN A 66 -2.92 -13.83 -7.97
C ASN A 66 -2.01 -12.93 -7.12
N ALA A 67 -2.11 -12.99 -5.80
CA ALA A 67 -1.22 -12.25 -4.92
C ALA A 67 0.22 -12.77 -5.07
N ILE A 68 1.18 -11.85 -5.14
CA ILE A 68 2.61 -12.18 -5.26
C ILE A 68 3.33 -12.14 -3.92
N GLY A 69 2.64 -11.71 -2.86
CA GLY A 69 3.17 -11.60 -1.51
C GLY A 69 2.05 -11.69 -0.48
N PRO A 70 2.34 -11.40 0.80
CA PRO A 70 1.34 -11.38 1.86
C PRO A 70 0.28 -10.30 1.63
N CYS A 71 -0.90 -10.53 2.22
CA CYS A 71 -1.90 -9.49 2.40
C CYS A 71 -1.62 -8.77 3.73
N TYR A 72 -2.01 -7.50 3.83
CA TYR A 72 -1.95 -6.75 5.09
C TYR A 72 -3.34 -6.23 5.44
N GLU A 73 -3.81 -6.55 6.64
CA GLU A 73 -5.04 -5.99 7.21
C GLU A 73 -4.69 -4.77 8.06
N VAL A 74 -5.28 -3.62 7.72
CA VAL A 74 -5.12 -2.38 8.48
C VAL A 74 -6.38 -2.12 9.29
N GLY A 75 -6.23 -2.13 10.61
CA GLY A 75 -7.31 -1.90 11.56
C GLY A 75 -7.43 -0.42 11.97
N PRO A 76 -8.63 0.06 12.36
CA PRO A 76 -9.91 -0.66 12.33
C PRO A 76 -10.50 -0.80 10.92
N VAL A 77 -10.79 -2.03 10.49
CA VAL A 77 -11.29 -2.32 9.13
C VAL A 77 -12.62 -1.60 8.86
N GLY A 78 -12.71 -1.01 7.67
CA GLY A 78 -13.88 -0.27 7.20
C GLY A 78 -13.95 1.18 7.68
N MET A 79 -13.00 1.66 8.48
CA MET A 79 -12.96 3.06 8.91
C MET A 79 -12.66 3.98 7.71
N PRO A 80 -13.53 4.97 7.39
CA PRO A 80 -13.26 5.94 6.35
C PRO A 80 -12.23 6.98 6.79
N LEU A 81 -11.46 7.50 5.83
CA LEU A 81 -10.51 8.59 6.04
C LEU A 81 -11.04 9.88 5.42
N LEU A 82 -10.82 11.02 6.07
CA LEU A 82 -11.23 12.33 5.54
C LEU A 82 -10.36 12.79 4.36
N PHE A 83 -9.11 12.35 4.33
CA PHE A 83 -8.18 12.53 3.21
C PHE A 83 -7.51 11.18 2.89
N PRO A 84 -7.19 10.90 1.62
CA PRO A 84 -6.58 9.62 1.25
C PRO A 84 -5.22 9.43 1.93
N ALA A 85 -5.02 8.26 2.54
CA ALA A 85 -3.71 7.79 2.99
C ALA A 85 -2.94 7.17 1.82
N GLU A 86 -1.61 7.18 1.87
CA GLU A 86 -0.78 6.45 0.92
C GLU A 86 -0.42 5.09 1.53
N VAL A 87 -0.73 4.00 0.83
CA VAL A 87 -0.21 2.67 1.16
C VAL A 87 1.05 2.43 0.34
N VAL A 88 2.05 1.81 0.95
CA VAL A 88 3.35 1.53 0.35
C VAL A 88 3.68 0.07 0.62
N TYR A 89 3.96 -0.67 -0.44
CA TYR A 89 4.55 -2.00 -0.40
C TYR A 89 6.00 -1.91 -0.82
N GLU A 90 6.89 -2.41 0.04
CA GLU A 90 8.25 -2.77 -0.33
C GLU A 90 8.22 -4.21 -0.81
N LEU A 91 8.62 -4.45 -2.06
CA LEU A 91 8.66 -5.78 -2.66
C LEU A 91 10.11 -6.25 -2.77
N ASP A 92 10.38 -7.50 -2.45
CA ASP A 92 11.68 -8.11 -2.73
C ASP A 92 11.88 -8.31 -4.25
N GLU A 93 13.13 -8.17 -4.71
CA GLU A 93 13.55 -8.41 -6.11
C GLU A 93 13.01 -9.75 -6.67
N GLU A 94 13.00 -10.81 -5.84
CA GLU A 94 12.50 -12.15 -6.21
C GLU A 94 11.00 -12.13 -6.56
N MET A 95 10.19 -11.31 -5.88
CA MET A 95 8.76 -11.18 -6.17
C MET A 95 8.50 -10.45 -7.49
N MET A 96 9.43 -9.57 -7.90
CA MET A 96 9.32 -8.76 -9.11
C MET A 96 10.00 -9.40 -10.34
N GLU A 97 10.74 -10.51 -10.16
CA GLU A 97 11.49 -11.15 -11.23
C GLU A 97 10.58 -11.55 -12.40
N GLY A 98 10.88 -11.00 -13.58
CA GLY A 98 10.15 -11.31 -14.82
C GLY A 98 8.79 -10.62 -14.96
N LEU A 99 8.36 -9.81 -13.98
CA LEU A 99 7.15 -9.01 -14.04
C LEU A 99 7.42 -7.64 -14.66
N ARG A 100 6.38 -7.04 -15.24
CA ARG A 100 6.39 -5.63 -15.66
C ARG A 100 5.54 -4.79 -14.72
N ALA A 101 5.87 -3.50 -14.67
CA ALA A 101 5.11 -2.52 -13.88
C ALA A 101 3.61 -2.53 -14.22
N GLU A 102 3.26 -2.69 -15.50
CA GLU A 102 1.87 -2.68 -15.95
C GLU A 102 1.08 -3.95 -15.59
N GLU A 103 1.78 -5.00 -15.14
CA GLU A 103 1.19 -6.26 -14.70
C GLU A 103 0.86 -6.25 -13.20
N LEU A 104 1.40 -5.30 -12.44
CA LEU A 104 1.20 -5.21 -11.00
C LEU A 104 0.02 -4.30 -10.67
N GLU A 105 -0.86 -4.75 -9.80
CA GLU A 105 -1.98 -3.97 -9.29
C GLU A 105 -2.05 -4.03 -7.77
N VAL A 106 -2.44 -2.92 -7.13
CA VAL A 106 -2.83 -2.92 -5.71
C VAL A 106 -4.34 -3.10 -5.62
N LEU A 107 -4.77 -4.09 -4.86
CA LEU A 107 -6.16 -4.33 -4.54
C LEU A 107 -6.46 -3.96 -3.10
N VAL A 108 -7.69 -3.54 -2.85
CA VAL A 108 -8.26 -3.34 -1.52
C VAL A 108 -9.52 -4.19 -1.37
N GLU A 109 -9.68 -4.86 -0.23
CA GLU A 109 -10.89 -5.62 0.08
C GLU A 109 -12.01 -4.67 0.50
N ARG A 110 -13.21 -4.89 -0.02
CA ARG A 110 -14.43 -4.21 0.40
C ARG A 110 -15.63 -5.11 0.19
N ASP A 111 -16.42 -5.29 1.24
CA ASP A 111 -17.64 -6.13 1.19
C ASP A 111 -17.33 -7.58 0.75
N HIS A 112 -16.16 -8.12 1.14
CA HIS A 112 -15.62 -9.42 0.71
C HIS A 112 -15.22 -9.54 -0.78
N ASP A 113 -15.22 -8.42 -1.50
CA ASP A 113 -14.73 -8.34 -2.87
C ASP A 113 -13.46 -7.51 -2.94
N TRP A 114 -12.51 -7.94 -3.79
CA TRP A 114 -11.27 -7.21 -4.02
C TRP A 114 -11.42 -6.26 -5.19
N ARG A 115 -11.04 -5.00 -4.99
CA ARG A 115 -11.17 -3.94 -5.99
C ARG A 115 -9.82 -3.30 -6.25
N PRO A 116 -9.46 -2.99 -7.50
CA PRO A 116 -8.22 -2.30 -7.80
C PRO A 116 -8.25 -0.88 -7.26
N LEU A 117 -7.13 -0.43 -6.68
CA LEU A 117 -6.83 0.97 -6.45
C LEU A 117 -6.27 1.54 -7.76
N PRO A 118 -7.04 2.35 -8.51
CA PRO A 118 -6.72 2.68 -9.90
C PRO A 118 -5.54 3.66 -10.05
N ASP A 119 -5.13 4.31 -8.97
CA ASP A 119 -4.06 5.30 -8.92
C ASP A 119 -2.72 4.71 -8.46
N HIS A 120 -2.61 3.38 -8.38
CA HIS A 120 -1.38 2.72 -7.98
C HIS A 120 -0.21 3.10 -8.90
N ARG A 121 0.98 3.15 -8.33
CA ARG A 121 2.25 3.40 -9.01
C ARG A 121 3.22 2.29 -8.65
N VAL A 122 3.98 1.84 -9.63
CA VAL A 122 5.00 0.81 -9.46
C VAL A 122 6.33 1.42 -9.85
N ASP A 123 7.27 1.43 -8.92
CA ASP A 123 8.66 1.76 -9.16
C ASP A 123 9.49 0.47 -9.13
N MET A 124 9.84 -0.05 -10.31
CA MET A 124 10.64 -1.28 -10.43
C MET A 124 12.09 -1.08 -10.01
N ALA A 125 12.59 0.16 -9.90
CA ALA A 125 13.98 0.44 -9.55
C ALA A 125 14.17 0.56 -8.04
N ASP A 126 13.17 1.14 -7.36
CA ASP A 126 13.12 1.23 -5.90
C ASP A 126 12.33 0.06 -5.28
N GLU A 127 11.79 -0.85 -6.09
CA GLU A 127 11.04 -2.06 -5.68
C GLU A 127 9.80 -1.76 -4.84
N VAL A 128 9.16 -0.63 -5.15
CA VAL A 128 8.04 -0.09 -4.36
C VAL A 128 6.76 -0.02 -5.18
N VAL A 129 5.64 -0.40 -4.56
CA VAL A 129 4.30 -0.15 -5.09
C VAL A 129 3.52 0.76 -4.14
N THR A 130 3.01 1.89 -4.64
CA THR A 130 2.18 2.81 -3.85
C THR A 130 0.77 2.93 -4.39
N ALA A 131 -0.21 3.25 -3.55
CA ALA A 131 -1.58 3.55 -3.95
C ALA A 131 -2.31 4.41 -2.90
N SER A 132 -3.42 5.07 -3.25
CA SER A 132 -4.20 5.83 -2.26
C SER A 132 -5.33 4.99 -1.66
N ALA A 133 -5.42 4.98 -0.33
CA ALA A 133 -6.50 4.39 0.44
C ALA A 133 -7.43 5.47 1.01
N VAL A 134 -8.75 5.29 0.86
CA VAL A 134 -9.76 6.21 1.42
C VAL A 134 -10.55 5.60 2.59
N TYR A 135 -10.21 4.37 2.96
CA TYR A 135 -10.67 3.65 4.13
C TYR A 135 -9.63 2.60 4.49
N LEU A 136 -9.54 2.24 5.77
CA LEU A 136 -8.69 1.16 6.27
C LEU A 136 -9.32 -0.20 5.92
N SER A 137 -8.52 -1.15 5.45
CA SER A 137 -8.99 -2.48 5.06
C SER A 137 -7.83 -3.46 4.89
N SER A 138 -8.10 -4.59 4.25
CA SER A 138 -7.09 -5.51 3.73
C SER A 138 -6.60 -5.06 2.35
N TYR A 139 -5.29 -5.14 2.14
CA TYR A 139 -4.63 -4.79 0.87
C TYR A 139 -3.80 -5.96 0.35
N ALA A 140 -3.66 -6.03 -0.97
CA ALA A 140 -2.85 -7.03 -1.65
C ALA A 140 -2.18 -6.44 -2.89
N VAL A 141 -0.97 -6.90 -3.21
CA VAL A 141 -0.37 -6.71 -4.54
C VAL A 141 -0.59 -7.99 -5.35
N VAL A 142 -1.13 -7.83 -6.56
CA VAL A 142 -1.42 -8.96 -7.45
C VAL A 142 -0.78 -8.78 -8.82
N VAL A 143 -0.61 -9.90 -9.53
CA VAL A 143 -0.27 -9.90 -10.96
C VAL A 143 -1.52 -10.06 -11.82
N ASN A 144 -1.70 -9.15 -12.78
CA ASN A 144 -2.70 -9.19 -13.83
C ASN A 144 -2.03 -9.16 -15.22
N PRO A 145 -1.70 -10.33 -15.79
CA PRO A 145 -0.99 -10.41 -17.07
C PRO A 145 -1.84 -9.94 -18.26
N GLY A 146 -3.16 -9.80 -18.07
CA GLY A 146 -4.08 -9.32 -19.11
C GLY A 146 -3.89 -7.85 -19.49
N ARG A 147 -3.21 -7.05 -18.65
CA ARG A 147 -2.90 -5.64 -18.96
C ARG A 147 -1.69 -5.44 -19.86
N SER A 148 -0.85 -6.46 -20.03
CA SER A 148 0.35 -6.40 -20.88
C SER A 148 0.07 -6.27 -22.39
N HIS A 149 -1.20 -6.28 -22.85
CA HIS A 149 -1.49 -6.44 -24.28
C HIS A 149 -2.79 -5.84 -24.85
N ASP A 150 -3.34 -4.75 -24.30
CA ASP A 150 -4.36 -3.97 -25.04
C ASP A 150 -3.73 -2.82 -25.85
N HIS A 151 -2.87 -3.19 -26.80
CA HIS A 151 -2.81 -2.49 -28.08
C HIS A 151 -3.51 -3.41 -29.08
N GLY A 152 -4.85 -3.29 -29.16
CA GLY A 152 -5.64 -4.01 -30.15
C GLY A 152 -5.07 -3.87 -31.58
N PRO A 153 -5.40 -4.80 -32.50
CA PRO A 153 -4.87 -4.75 -33.85
C PRO A 153 -5.23 -3.41 -34.51
N GLN A 154 -4.21 -2.61 -34.84
CA GLN A 154 -4.34 -1.55 -35.84
C GLN A 154 -4.67 -2.24 -37.15
N HIS A 155 -5.95 -2.26 -37.50
CA HIS A 155 -6.39 -2.55 -38.85
C HIS A 155 -6.00 -1.35 -39.73
N ASP A 156 -5.07 -1.60 -40.66
CA ASP A 156 -4.73 -0.73 -41.80
C ASP A 156 -5.94 -0.39 -42.67
#